data_AF-A0A3B8RR20-F1
#
_entry.id   AF-A0A3B8RR20-F1
#
_cell.length_a   1.000
_cell.length_b   1.000
_cell.length_c   1.000
_cell.angle_alpha   90.00
_cell.angle_beta   90.00
_cell.angle_gamma   90.00
#
_symmetry.space_group_name_H-M   'P 1'
#
loop_
_entity.id
_entity.type
_entity.pdbx_description
1 polymer ?
#
loop_
_entity_poly.entity_id
_entity_poly.type
_entity_poly.pdbx_seq_one_letter_code
_entity_poly.pdbx_strand_id
1 'polypeptide(L)'
;MMKTKEKISDSYEKHKTLLKRLSIYFGYGIGAAILFSMLLIVLFQDFIINYTFKERIIKGFEEANPEYSIWLSRIHFNVWENRLSLDSLQIRADDSSFTCRADSLSVTGITWLKIILKRDYSTNLFQKSALDARKITLNFQKSQYSLGLQKLHLSVVDSELTAELINYSPLINDEQIFAKSQFRQTRFRFDIPALKITGLDCLSLLKGKLYKAKSINASNMFADILVNMDKPYEKGSANPQMPNELFSSLKEEIKIDSIKITNGRLKYCEK
;
A
#
# COMPACT_ATOMS: atom_id res chain seq x y z
N MET A 1 15.81 7.64 -83.79
CA MET A 1 15.54 8.27 -82.47
C MET A 1 14.45 7.58 -81.62
N MET A 2 13.76 6.52 -82.12
CA MET A 2 12.62 5.92 -81.41
C MET A 2 12.99 4.82 -80.38
N LYS A 3 14.11 4.10 -80.58
CA LYS A 3 14.59 3.02 -79.67
C LYS A 3 15.04 3.48 -78.28
N THR A 4 15.30 4.77 -78.09
CA THR A 4 15.84 5.29 -76.81
C THR A 4 14.73 5.55 -75.79
N LYS A 5 13.49 5.83 -76.22
CA LYS A 5 12.36 6.09 -75.29
C LYS A 5 11.82 4.82 -74.64
N GLU A 6 11.81 3.69 -75.36
CA GLU A 6 11.31 2.41 -74.87
C GLU A 6 12.20 1.85 -73.75
N LYS A 7 13.52 2.01 -73.88
CA LYS A 7 14.51 1.59 -72.87
C LYS A 7 14.42 2.38 -71.56
N ILE A 8 13.93 3.62 -71.61
CA ILE A 8 13.75 4.48 -70.42
C ILE A 8 12.47 4.10 -69.66
N SER A 9 11.40 3.74 -70.39
CA SER A 9 10.13 3.30 -69.78
C SER A 9 10.29 1.98 -69.02
N ASP A 10 11.01 1.02 -69.60
CA ASP A 10 11.21 -0.31 -69.03
C ASP A 10 12.13 -0.26 -67.78
N SER A 11 13.10 0.66 -67.78
CA SER A 11 13.94 0.94 -66.61
C SER A 11 13.12 1.54 -65.45
N TYR A 12 12.17 2.43 -65.75
CA TYR A 12 11.33 3.08 -64.74
C TYR A 12 10.35 2.11 -64.06
N GLU A 13 9.72 1.20 -64.82
CA GLU A 13 8.86 0.13 -64.27
C GLU A 13 9.63 -0.83 -63.35
N LYS A 14 10.87 -1.17 -63.72
CA LYS A 14 11.74 -2.05 -62.93
C LYS A 14 12.20 -1.39 -61.63
N HIS A 15 12.48 -0.09 -61.62
CA HIS A 15 12.78 0.66 -60.40
C HIS A 15 11.56 0.78 -59.48
N LYS A 16 10.35 0.98 -60.02
CA LYS A 16 9.11 1.09 -59.24
C LYS A 16 8.73 -0.22 -58.54
N THR A 17 8.94 -1.36 -59.19
CA THR A 17 8.70 -2.69 -58.60
C THR A 17 9.73 -3.06 -57.54
N LEU A 18 11.00 -2.67 -57.70
CA LEU A 18 12.04 -2.84 -56.67
C LEU A 18 11.78 -1.98 -55.42
N LEU A 19 11.38 -0.71 -55.59
CA LEU A 19 11.00 0.19 -54.48
C LEU A 19 9.81 -0.35 -53.68
N LYS A 20 8.79 -0.91 -54.34
CA LYS A 20 7.65 -1.55 -53.67
C LYS A 20 8.08 -2.78 -52.85
N ARG A 21 8.97 -3.62 -53.39
CA ARG A 21 9.49 -4.79 -52.65
C ARG A 21 10.33 -4.37 -51.44
N LEU A 22 11.22 -3.39 -51.60
CA LEU A 22 12.01 -2.85 -50.50
C LEU A 22 11.13 -2.25 -49.39
N SER A 23 10.08 -1.52 -49.73
CA SER A 23 9.12 -0.98 -48.76
C SER A 23 8.40 -2.08 -47.97
N ILE A 24 8.03 -3.18 -48.62
CA ILE A 24 7.41 -4.34 -47.98
C ILE A 24 8.39 -5.02 -47.01
N TYR A 25 9.65 -5.25 -47.41
CA TYR A 25 10.66 -5.83 -46.53
C TYR A 25 10.99 -4.92 -45.34
N PHE A 26 11.03 -3.59 -45.55
CA PHE A 26 11.21 -2.62 -44.48
C PHE A 26 10.04 -2.67 -43.49
N GLY A 27 8.81 -2.82 -43.98
CA GLY A 27 7.62 -3.02 -43.16
C GLY A 27 7.70 -4.29 -42.30
N TYR A 28 8.11 -5.43 -42.88
CA TYR A 28 8.32 -6.67 -42.11
C TYR A 28 9.45 -6.53 -41.09
N GLY A 29 10.54 -5.84 -41.43
CA GLY A 29 11.64 -5.58 -40.50
C GLY A 29 11.20 -4.76 -39.28
N ILE A 30 10.45 -3.68 -39.51
CA ILE A 30 9.89 -2.85 -38.42
C ILE A 30 8.89 -3.67 -37.59
N GLY A 31 7.99 -4.42 -38.23
CA GLY A 31 7.02 -5.26 -37.55
C GLY A 31 7.67 -6.32 -36.66
N ALA A 32 8.70 -7.01 -37.17
CA ALA A 32 9.46 -7.99 -36.41
C ALA A 32 10.21 -7.36 -35.24
N ALA A 33 10.80 -6.17 -35.43
CA ALA A 33 11.48 -5.45 -34.37
C ALA A 33 10.51 -5.03 -33.24
N ILE A 34 9.31 -4.56 -33.59
CA ILE A 34 8.26 -4.21 -32.61
C ILE A 34 7.82 -5.46 -31.83
N LEU A 35 7.54 -6.57 -32.53
CA LEU A 35 7.14 -7.83 -31.87
C LEU A 35 8.23 -8.36 -30.95
N PHE A 36 9.49 -8.34 -31.39
CA PHE A 36 10.62 -8.76 -30.58
C PHE A 36 10.81 -7.87 -29.35
N SER A 37 10.65 -6.55 -29.51
CA SER A 37 10.68 -5.60 -28.39
C SER A 37 9.55 -5.86 -27.39
N MET A 38 8.33 -6.11 -27.87
CA MET A 38 7.19 -6.45 -27.01
C MET A 38 7.43 -7.77 -26.25
N LEU A 39 7.99 -8.78 -26.92
CA LEU A 39 8.37 -10.04 -26.30
C LEU A 39 9.43 -9.85 -25.21
N LEU A 40 10.47 -9.05 -25.47
CA LEU A 40 11.48 -8.73 -24.47
C LEU A 40 10.88 -8.02 -23.24
N ILE A 41 9.95 -7.08 -23.45
CA ILE A 41 9.28 -6.40 -22.32
C ILE A 41 8.50 -7.40 -21.47
N VAL A 42 7.80 -8.36 -22.09
CA VAL A 42 7.04 -9.39 -21.37
C VAL A 42 7.97 -10.35 -20.64
N LEU A 43 9.07 -10.79 -21.26
CA LEU A 43 10.00 -11.76 -20.69
C LEU A 43 10.89 -11.16 -19.58
N PHE A 44 11.23 -9.87 -19.68
CA PHE A 44 12.16 -9.19 -18.77
C PHE A 44 11.49 -8.10 -17.91
N GLN A 45 10.17 -8.14 -17.76
CA GLN A 45 9.39 -7.16 -16.99
C GLN A 45 9.95 -6.96 -15.57
N ASP A 46 10.22 -8.04 -14.85
CA ASP A 46 10.72 -7.98 -13.47
C ASP A 46 12.11 -7.36 -13.40
N PHE A 47 12.97 -7.66 -14.36
CA PHE A 47 14.32 -7.08 -14.43
C PHE A 47 14.25 -5.56 -14.63
N ILE A 48 13.45 -5.12 -15.60
CA ILE A 48 13.28 -3.69 -15.92
C ILE A 48 12.72 -2.93 -14.70
N ILE A 49 11.71 -3.50 -14.03
CA ILE A 49 11.05 -2.87 -12.89
C ILE A 49 11.98 -2.83 -11.67
N ASN A 50 12.66 -3.93 -11.35
CA ASN A 50 13.58 -3.95 -10.21
C ASN A 50 14.77 -3.01 -10.42
N TYR A 51 15.28 -2.85 -11.64
CA TYR A 51 16.42 -1.97 -11.91
C TYR A 51 16.04 -0.48 -11.91
N THR A 52 14.89 -0.11 -12.50
CA THR A 52 14.55 1.31 -12.71
C THR A 52 13.52 1.86 -11.73
N PHE A 53 12.54 1.05 -11.33
CA PHE A 53 11.37 1.52 -10.60
C PHE A 53 11.59 1.47 -9.09
N LYS A 54 12.24 0.40 -8.60
CA LYS A 54 12.54 0.21 -7.17
C LYS A 54 13.34 1.38 -6.58
N GLU A 55 14.45 1.74 -7.20
CA GLU A 55 15.31 2.86 -6.77
C GLU A 55 14.55 4.19 -6.74
N ARG A 56 13.66 4.41 -7.71
CA ARG A 56 12.83 5.63 -7.77
C ARG A 56 11.81 5.67 -6.63
N ILE A 57 11.20 4.54 -6.27
CA ILE A 57 10.28 4.48 -5.14
C ILE A 57 11.03 4.78 -3.84
N ILE A 58 12.17 4.13 -3.62
CA ILE A 58 12.99 4.31 -2.42
C ILE A 58 13.37 5.78 -2.28
N LYS A 59 14.00 6.34 -3.32
CA LYS A 59 14.42 7.75 -3.33
C LYS A 59 13.25 8.71 -3.14
N GLY A 60 12.14 8.51 -3.86
CA GLY A 60 10.97 9.38 -3.74
C GLY A 60 10.30 9.32 -2.36
N PHE A 61 10.33 8.15 -1.71
CA PHE A 61 9.83 7.98 -0.35
C PHE A 61 10.73 8.69 0.67
N GLU A 62 12.04 8.50 0.59
CA GLU A 62 13.03 9.12 1.48
C GLU A 62 13.06 10.65 1.31
N GLU A 63 12.91 11.16 0.08
CA GLU A 63 12.78 12.60 -0.18
C GLU A 63 11.50 13.19 0.45
N ALA A 64 10.40 12.46 0.44
CA ALA A 64 9.13 12.91 1.01
C ALA A 64 9.06 12.72 2.54
N ASN A 65 9.81 11.78 3.09
CA ASN A 65 9.78 11.39 4.50
C ASN A 65 11.22 11.18 5.02
N PRO A 66 11.99 12.25 5.25
CA PRO A 66 13.41 12.16 5.56
C PRO A 66 13.73 11.49 6.90
N GLU A 67 12.74 11.29 7.78
CA GLU A 67 12.91 10.60 9.07
C GLU A 67 12.76 9.07 8.97
N TYR A 68 12.46 8.56 7.77
CA TYR A 68 12.14 7.15 7.55
C TYR A 68 12.94 6.58 6.38
N SER A 69 13.47 5.39 6.58
CA SER A 69 14.06 4.56 5.53
C SER A 69 13.06 3.48 5.10
N ILE A 70 13.06 3.18 3.79
CA ILE A 70 12.24 2.13 3.20
C ILE A 70 13.11 1.08 2.54
N TRP A 71 12.86 -0.18 2.88
CA TRP A 71 13.44 -1.33 2.23
C TRP A 71 12.35 -2.09 1.47
N LEU A 72 12.57 -2.24 0.18
CA LEU A 72 11.72 -3.02 -0.71
C LEU A 72 12.47 -4.29 -1.10
N SER A 73 11.77 -5.41 -1.09
CA SER A 73 12.27 -6.67 -1.65
C SER A 73 12.25 -6.65 -3.19
N ARG A 74 12.18 -7.83 -3.84
CA ARG A 74 11.98 -7.89 -5.28
C ARG A 74 10.53 -7.53 -5.61
N ILE A 75 10.38 -6.74 -6.65
CA ILE A 75 9.10 -6.38 -7.23
C ILE A 75 8.83 -7.34 -8.38
N HIS A 76 7.70 -8.03 -8.33
CA HIS A 76 7.22 -8.89 -9.42
C HIS A 76 6.04 -8.19 -10.09
N PHE A 77 6.04 -8.15 -11.41
CA PHE A 77 4.95 -7.57 -12.18
C PHE A 77 4.31 -8.61 -13.07
N ASN A 78 2.99 -8.71 -12.98
CA ASN A 78 2.19 -9.54 -13.86
C ASN A 78 1.35 -8.62 -14.75
N VAL A 79 1.78 -8.46 -16.01
CA VAL A 79 1.06 -7.66 -17.03
C VAL A 79 -0.38 -8.12 -17.21
N TRP A 80 -0.64 -9.43 -17.19
CA TRP A 80 -1.96 -10.00 -17.45
C TRP A 80 -2.95 -9.72 -16.33
N GLU A 81 -2.49 -9.81 -15.08
CA GLU A 81 -3.29 -9.46 -13.89
C GLU A 81 -3.27 -7.95 -13.59
N ASN A 82 -2.46 -7.18 -14.33
CA ASN A 82 -2.15 -5.79 -14.03
C ASN A 82 -1.79 -5.60 -12.54
N ARG A 83 -0.92 -6.49 -12.05
CA ARG A 83 -0.60 -6.67 -10.63
C ARG A 83 0.87 -6.47 -10.39
N LEU A 84 1.20 -5.63 -9.42
CA LEU A 84 2.54 -5.48 -8.88
C LEU A 84 2.56 -6.09 -7.49
N SER A 85 3.49 -7.02 -7.24
CA SER A 85 3.65 -7.67 -5.94
C SER A 85 5.07 -7.54 -5.42
N LEU A 86 5.20 -7.49 -4.10
CA LEU A 86 6.45 -7.47 -3.37
C LEU A 86 6.46 -8.62 -2.36
N ASP A 87 7.61 -9.29 -2.23
CA ASP A 87 7.82 -10.40 -1.29
C ASP A 87 8.02 -9.93 0.15
N SER A 88 8.25 -8.64 0.35
CA SER A 88 8.35 -7.97 1.64
C SER A 88 8.59 -6.48 1.47
N LEU A 89 8.09 -5.74 2.44
CA LEU A 89 8.25 -4.30 2.62
C LEU A 89 8.66 -4.07 4.07
N GLN A 90 9.66 -3.23 4.29
CA GLN A 90 10.02 -2.76 5.62
C GLN A 90 10.18 -1.24 5.59
N ILE A 91 9.56 -0.56 6.54
CA ILE A 91 9.77 0.87 6.80
C ILE A 91 10.31 0.99 8.22
N ARG A 92 11.32 1.82 8.41
CA ARG A 92 11.96 2.02 9.71
C ARG A 92 12.18 3.52 9.92
N ALA A 93 11.83 4.02 11.10
CA ALA A 93 12.24 5.35 11.51
C ALA A 93 13.73 5.35 11.85
N ASP A 94 14.46 6.41 11.51
CA ASP A 94 15.91 6.47 11.74
C ASP A 94 16.28 6.44 13.23
N ASP A 95 15.41 6.99 14.09
CA ASP A 95 15.52 6.91 15.54
C ASP A 95 15.15 5.53 16.12
N SER A 96 14.83 4.55 15.25
CA SER A 96 14.35 3.22 15.59
C SER A 96 13.07 3.20 16.44
N SER A 97 12.34 4.33 16.56
CA SER A 97 11.13 4.41 17.37
C SER A 97 9.94 3.68 16.76
N PHE A 98 9.98 3.47 15.45
CA PHE A 98 8.94 2.83 14.67
C PHE A 98 9.52 1.85 13.66
N THR A 99 8.90 0.69 13.54
CA THR A 99 9.16 -0.25 12.46
C THR A 99 7.84 -0.77 11.90
N CYS A 100 7.70 -0.79 10.59
CA CYS A 100 6.60 -1.42 9.87
C CYS A 100 7.20 -2.51 8.97
N ARG A 101 6.59 -3.69 8.98
CA ARG A 101 6.97 -4.80 8.09
C ARG A 101 5.70 -5.40 7.51
N ALA A 102 5.73 -5.75 6.23
CA ALA A 102 4.75 -6.62 5.60
C ALA A 102 5.49 -7.73 4.85
N ASP A 103 5.09 -8.99 5.02
CA ASP A 103 5.72 -10.13 4.34
C ASP A 103 5.19 -10.35 2.91
N SER A 104 4.09 -9.73 2.53
CA SER A 104 3.72 -9.65 1.12
C SER A 104 2.81 -8.47 0.91
N LEU A 105 3.00 -7.75 -0.19
CA LEU A 105 2.12 -6.67 -0.60
C LEU A 105 1.88 -6.79 -2.09
N SER A 106 0.64 -6.65 -2.53
CA SER A 106 0.33 -6.56 -3.95
C SER A 106 -0.71 -5.51 -4.24
N VAL A 107 -0.55 -4.84 -5.36
CA VAL A 107 -1.45 -3.80 -5.83
C VAL A 107 -1.88 -4.15 -7.24
N THR A 108 -3.20 -4.18 -7.45
CA THR A 108 -3.84 -4.46 -8.73
C THR A 108 -4.54 -3.20 -9.24
N GLY A 109 -4.90 -3.18 -10.52
CA GLY A 109 -5.80 -2.14 -11.08
C GLY A 109 -5.17 -0.75 -11.26
N ILE A 110 -3.87 -0.61 -11.00
CA ILE A 110 -3.11 0.61 -11.27
C ILE A 110 -2.68 0.62 -12.74
N THR A 111 -2.76 1.77 -13.42
CA THR A 111 -2.24 1.89 -14.79
C THR A 111 -0.71 2.08 -14.79
N TRP A 112 0.05 1.00 -14.53
CA TRP A 112 1.51 1.05 -14.35
C TRP A 112 2.26 1.69 -15.52
N LEU A 113 1.82 1.43 -16.75
CA LEU A 113 2.39 2.07 -17.94
C LEU A 113 2.30 3.60 -17.89
N LYS A 114 1.20 4.18 -17.37
CA LYS A 114 1.07 5.63 -17.23
C LYS A 114 2.01 6.18 -16.17
N ILE A 115 2.22 5.47 -15.06
CA ILE A 115 3.15 5.88 -14.02
C ILE A 115 4.58 5.89 -14.57
N ILE A 116 4.97 4.81 -15.26
CA ILE A 116 6.33 4.65 -15.80
C ILE A 116 6.61 5.66 -16.92
N LEU A 117 5.66 5.84 -17.86
CA LEU A 117 5.86 6.67 -19.06
C LEU A 117 5.52 8.14 -18.84
N LYS A 118 4.42 8.46 -18.16
CA LYS A 118 3.86 9.83 -18.09
C LYS A 118 4.17 10.58 -16.80
N ARG A 119 4.75 9.92 -15.79
CA ARG A 119 5.05 10.52 -14.46
C ARG A 119 3.84 11.23 -13.84
N ASP A 120 2.63 10.81 -14.21
CA ASP A 120 1.40 11.28 -13.60
C ASP A 120 1.20 10.46 -12.32
N TYR A 121 1.04 11.13 -11.19
CA TYR A 121 0.77 10.54 -9.88
C TYR A 121 -0.59 10.98 -9.33
N SER A 122 -1.49 11.46 -10.20
CA SER A 122 -2.81 11.92 -9.80
C SER A 122 -3.64 10.79 -9.15
N THR A 123 -4.48 11.15 -8.18
CA THR A 123 -5.31 10.18 -7.44
C THR A 123 -6.30 9.43 -8.32
N ASN A 124 -6.55 9.91 -9.55
CA ASN A 124 -7.38 9.23 -10.53
C ASN A 124 -6.80 7.88 -10.97
N LEU A 125 -5.49 7.67 -10.80
CA LEU A 125 -4.82 6.40 -11.14
C LEU A 125 -5.21 5.25 -10.21
N PHE A 126 -5.70 5.56 -9.02
CA PHE A 126 -6.07 4.58 -7.99
C PHE A 126 -7.57 4.29 -7.96
N GLN A 127 -8.38 4.90 -8.83
CA GLN A 127 -9.84 4.70 -8.83
C GLN A 127 -10.25 3.24 -9.02
N LYS A 128 -9.41 2.44 -9.69
CA LYS A 128 -9.64 1.02 -9.94
C LYS A 128 -8.71 0.10 -9.15
N SER A 129 -7.94 0.65 -8.21
CA SER A 129 -6.91 -0.13 -7.53
C SER A 129 -7.48 -0.94 -6.38
N ALA A 130 -6.91 -2.12 -6.18
CA ALA A 130 -7.03 -2.85 -4.94
C ALA A 130 -5.63 -3.19 -4.39
N LEU A 131 -5.50 -3.18 -3.08
CA LEU A 131 -4.28 -3.48 -2.33
C LEU A 131 -4.55 -4.69 -1.43
N ASP A 132 -3.69 -5.69 -1.54
CA ASP A 132 -3.63 -6.83 -0.66
C ASP A 132 -2.30 -6.82 0.08
N ALA A 133 -2.31 -7.02 1.39
CA ALA A 133 -1.12 -7.17 2.19
C ALA A 133 -1.28 -8.29 3.22
N ARG A 134 -0.19 -8.96 3.56
CA ARG A 134 -0.18 -10.06 4.53
C ARG A 134 0.92 -9.89 5.55
N LYS A 135 0.65 -10.39 6.75
CA LYS A 135 1.54 -10.35 7.92
C LYS A 135 2.16 -8.96 8.09
N ILE A 136 1.30 -7.97 8.31
CA ILE A 136 1.70 -6.61 8.61
C ILE A 136 1.99 -6.54 10.10
N THR A 137 3.17 -6.05 10.47
CA THR A 137 3.56 -5.82 11.86
C THR A 137 4.08 -4.40 12.00
N LEU A 138 3.43 -3.61 12.84
CA LEU A 138 3.88 -2.30 13.28
C LEU A 138 4.38 -2.42 14.70
N ASN A 139 5.61 -1.99 14.98
CA ASN A 139 6.13 -1.90 16.34
C ASN A 139 6.40 -0.44 16.69
N PHE A 140 5.83 -0.02 17.80
CA PHE A 140 5.98 1.30 18.37
C PHE A 140 6.91 1.18 19.59
N GLN A 141 8.21 1.39 19.38
CA GLN A 141 9.21 1.18 20.44
C GLN A 141 9.04 2.17 21.59
N LYS A 142 8.62 3.42 21.32
CA LYS A 142 8.39 4.41 22.38
C LYS A 142 7.27 3.99 23.35
N SER A 143 6.14 3.51 22.82
CA SER A 143 5.02 3.03 23.64
C SER A 143 5.16 1.58 24.08
N GLN A 144 6.08 0.82 23.47
CA GLN A 144 6.29 -0.62 23.68
C GLN A 144 5.06 -1.45 23.28
N TYR A 145 4.42 -1.10 22.17
CA TYR A 145 3.28 -1.83 21.62
C TYR A 145 3.56 -2.34 20.21
N SER A 146 2.88 -3.41 19.83
CA SER A 146 2.80 -3.89 18.45
C SER A 146 1.36 -3.89 17.97
N LEU A 147 1.19 -3.63 16.67
CA LEU A 147 -0.04 -3.88 15.93
C LEU A 147 0.28 -4.89 14.81
N GLY A 148 -0.29 -6.08 14.90
CA GLY A 148 -0.19 -7.14 13.90
C GLY A 148 -1.50 -7.30 13.12
N LEU A 149 -1.42 -7.58 11.82
CA LEU A 149 -2.54 -7.98 10.97
C LEU A 149 -2.11 -9.13 10.07
N GLN A 150 -2.87 -10.22 10.01
CA GLN A 150 -2.50 -11.36 9.16
C GLN A 150 -2.83 -11.09 7.68
N LYS A 151 -3.98 -10.48 7.40
CA LYS A 151 -4.39 -10.08 6.06
C LYS A 151 -5.04 -8.72 6.10
N LEU A 152 -4.78 -7.93 5.07
CA LEU A 152 -5.41 -6.65 4.79
C LEU A 152 -5.78 -6.63 3.32
N HIS A 153 -7.03 -6.33 3.00
CA HIS A 153 -7.49 -6.08 1.65
C HIS A 153 -8.20 -4.74 1.61
N LEU A 154 -7.84 -3.89 0.65
CA LEU A 154 -8.43 -2.59 0.42
C LEU A 154 -8.82 -2.48 -1.05
N SER A 155 -10.10 -2.29 -1.35
CA SER A 155 -10.61 -2.07 -2.70
C SER A 155 -11.20 -0.68 -2.82
N VAL A 156 -10.68 0.12 -3.75
CA VAL A 156 -11.24 1.45 -4.05
C VAL A 156 -12.57 1.32 -4.78
N VAL A 157 -12.68 0.34 -5.69
CA VAL A 157 -13.90 0.10 -6.48
C VAL A 157 -15.06 -0.31 -5.59
N ASP A 158 -14.81 -1.23 -4.66
CA ASP A 158 -15.84 -1.74 -3.77
C ASP A 158 -16.03 -0.84 -2.53
N SER A 159 -15.19 0.19 -2.39
CA SER A 159 -15.15 1.08 -1.22
C SER A 159 -15.08 0.26 0.09
N GLU A 160 -14.22 -0.76 0.11
CA GLU A 160 -14.17 -1.76 1.16
C GLU A 160 -12.75 -1.93 1.69
N LEU A 161 -12.63 -2.08 3.01
CA LEU A 161 -11.42 -2.52 3.70
C LEU A 161 -11.78 -3.72 4.56
N THR A 162 -11.08 -4.83 4.37
CA THR A 162 -11.14 -5.98 5.26
C THR A 162 -9.79 -6.25 5.89
N ALA A 163 -9.81 -6.62 7.16
CA ALA A 163 -8.63 -6.98 7.91
C ALA A 163 -8.93 -8.22 8.76
N GLU A 164 -7.99 -9.16 8.77
CA GLU A 164 -8.09 -10.42 9.51
C GLU A 164 -6.98 -10.53 10.55
N LEU A 165 -7.34 -11.11 11.69
CA LEU A 165 -6.45 -11.39 12.82
C LEU A 165 -5.64 -10.16 13.22
N ILE A 166 -6.34 -9.09 13.57
CA ILE A 166 -5.73 -7.88 14.10
C ILE A 166 -5.40 -8.12 15.57
N ASN A 167 -4.15 -7.92 15.95
CA ASN A 167 -3.71 -7.99 17.34
C ASN A 167 -3.02 -6.68 17.69
N TYR A 168 -3.43 -6.05 18.78
CA TYR A 168 -2.70 -4.96 19.40
C TYR A 168 -2.29 -5.38 20.80
N SER A 169 -1.00 -5.45 21.07
CA SER A 169 -0.50 -5.95 22.34
C SER A 169 0.83 -5.30 22.73
N PRO A 170 1.17 -5.29 24.04
CA PRO A 170 2.49 -4.84 24.47
C PRO A 170 3.60 -5.76 23.96
N LEU A 171 4.76 -5.18 23.67
CA LEU A 171 6.00 -5.90 23.31
C LEU A 171 6.70 -6.53 24.52
N ILE A 172 6.35 -6.10 25.72
CA ILE A 172 6.94 -6.49 27.00
C ILE A 172 5.85 -6.99 27.96
N ASN A 173 6.24 -7.67 29.03
CA ASN A 173 5.26 -8.20 29.99
C ASN A 173 4.65 -7.12 30.89
N ASP A 174 3.54 -7.45 31.54
CA ASP A 174 2.74 -6.50 32.32
C ASP A 174 3.55 -5.92 33.49
N GLU A 175 4.38 -6.73 34.16
CA GLU A 175 5.27 -6.27 35.22
C GLU A 175 6.27 -5.22 34.72
N GLN A 176 6.88 -5.42 33.55
CA GLN A 176 7.83 -4.49 32.95
C GLN A 176 7.17 -3.19 32.49
N ILE A 177 5.95 -3.26 31.94
CA ILE A 177 5.17 -2.06 31.59
C ILE A 177 4.98 -1.23 32.85
N PHE A 178 4.42 -1.86 33.88
CA PHE A 178 4.09 -1.18 35.11
C PHE A 178 5.32 -0.69 35.86
N ALA A 179 6.44 -1.41 35.85
CA ALA A 179 7.67 -1.01 36.52
C ALA A 179 8.27 0.31 35.97
N LYS A 180 8.06 0.63 34.68
CA LYS A 180 8.66 1.81 34.02
C LYS A 180 8.09 3.15 34.47
N SER A 181 6.88 3.17 35.03
CA SER A 181 6.21 4.41 35.44
C SER A 181 6.18 4.55 36.95
N GLN A 182 6.36 5.76 37.49
CA GLN A 182 6.10 6.03 38.91
C GLN A 182 4.60 6.23 39.20
N PHE A 183 3.80 6.43 38.15
CA PHE A 183 2.36 6.68 38.22
C PHE A 183 1.54 5.52 37.65
N ARG A 184 0.23 5.53 37.91
CA ARG A 184 -0.73 4.56 37.36
C ARG A 184 -0.59 4.46 35.85
N GLN A 185 -0.64 3.23 35.35
CA GLN A 185 -0.66 2.94 33.92
C GLN A 185 -1.73 1.93 33.59
N THR A 186 -2.27 2.08 32.37
CA THR A 186 -3.24 1.16 31.80
C THR A 186 -2.60 0.39 30.66
N ARG A 187 -2.67 -0.93 30.73
CA ARG A 187 -2.31 -1.83 29.65
C ARG A 187 -3.55 -2.12 28.82
N PHE A 188 -3.41 -2.00 27.49
CA PHE A 188 -4.44 -2.39 26.53
C PHE A 188 -4.00 -3.63 25.75
N ARG A 189 -4.94 -4.50 25.41
CA ARG A 189 -4.75 -5.62 24.47
C ARG A 189 -6.03 -5.74 23.68
N PHE A 190 -5.92 -5.83 22.36
CA PHE A 190 -7.06 -6.02 21.47
C PHE A 190 -6.78 -7.18 20.53
N ASP A 191 -7.75 -8.07 20.41
CA ASP A 191 -7.76 -9.14 19.41
C ASP A 191 -9.04 -9.00 18.60
N ILE A 192 -8.91 -8.73 17.30
CA ILE A 192 -10.04 -8.57 16.38
C ILE A 192 -9.87 -9.60 15.26
N PRO A 193 -10.56 -10.75 15.33
CA PRO A 193 -10.40 -11.81 14.33
C PRO A 193 -10.76 -11.38 12.91
N ALA A 194 -11.80 -10.57 12.77
CA ALA A 194 -12.25 -10.04 11.48
C ALA A 194 -12.84 -8.64 11.65
N LEU A 195 -12.41 -7.74 10.78
CA LEU A 195 -12.90 -6.37 10.65
C LEU A 195 -13.25 -6.12 9.19
N LYS A 196 -14.45 -5.61 8.93
CA LYS A 196 -14.90 -5.18 7.60
C LYS A 196 -15.47 -3.78 7.66
N ILE A 197 -14.88 -2.89 6.87
CA ILE A 197 -15.31 -1.50 6.69
C ILE A 197 -15.87 -1.37 5.28
N THR A 198 -17.10 -0.86 5.16
CA THR A 198 -17.80 -0.68 3.86
C THR A 198 -18.14 0.78 3.63
N GLY A 199 -18.21 1.19 2.36
CA GLY A 199 -18.44 2.58 1.98
C GLY A 199 -17.31 3.50 2.44
N LEU A 200 -16.08 2.97 2.48
CA LEU A 200 -14.88 3.70 2.84
C LEU A 200 -14.47 4.62 1.68
N ASP A 201 -14.25 5.91 1.95
CA ASP A 201 -13.65 6.82 0.98
C ASP A 201 -12.12 6.64 0.95
N CYS A 202 -11.68 5.60 0.25
CA CYS A 202 -10.28 5.20 0.17
C CYS A 202 -9.37 6.31 -0.40
N LEU A 203 -9.86 7.12 -1.35
CA LEU A 203 -9.05 8.18 -1.96
C LEU A 203 -8.89 9.38 -1.03
N SER A 204 -9.93 9.74 -0.27
CA SER A 204 -9.84 10.78 0.76
C SER A 204 -8.97 10.33 1.94
N LEU A 205 -9.01 9.03 2.29
CA LEU A 205 -8.13 8.41 3.28
C LEU A 205 -6.65 8.55 2.89
N LEU A 206 -6.29 8.24 1.63
CA LEU A 206 -4.92 8.39 1.13
C LEU A 206 -4.44 9.84 1.12
N LYS A 207 -5.34 10.82 1.07
CA LYS A 207 -5.02 12.25 1.13
C LYS A 207 -4.89 12.77 2.57
N GLY A 208 -5.20 11.96 3.57
CA GLY A 208 -5.15 12.33 4.99
C GLY A 208 -6.13 13.44 5.40
N LYS A 209 -7.24 13.62 4.66
CA LYS A 209 -8.16 14.75 4.89
C LYS A 209 -9.44 14.40 5.65
N LEU A 210 -10.10 13.30 5.27
CA LEU A 210 -11.42 12.93 5.78
C LEU A 210 -11.51 11.41 5.88
N TYR A 211 -11.85 10.91 7.06
CA TYR A 211 -12.05 9.48 7.31
C TYR A 211 -13.54 9.19 7.27
N LYS A 212 -14.06 8.84 6.09
CA LYS A 212 -15.49 8.56 5.90
C LYS A 212 -15.73 7.08 5.62
N ALA A 213 -16.63 6.46 6.38
CA ALA A 213 -17.10 5.09 6.16
C ALA A 213 -18.60 4.98 6.44
N LYS A 214 -19.29 4.09 5.73
CA LYS A 214 -20.72 3.82 5.97
C LYS A 214 -20.92 2.87 7.15
N SER A 215 -20.16 1.78 7.19
CA SER A 215 -20.28 0.82 8.29
C SER A 215 -18.96 0.17 8.64
N ILE A 216 -18.75 -0.05 9.92
CA ILE A 216 -17.66 -0.86 10.47
C ILE A 216 -18.29 -2.06 11.17
N ASN A 217 -17.92 -3.26 10.73
CA ASN A 217 -18.38 -4.52 11.31
C ASN A 217 -17.20 -5.27 11.88
N ALA A 218 -17.28 -5.62 13.16
CA ALA A 218 -16.33 -6.49 13.83
C ALA A 218 -17.06 -7.64 14.51
N SER A 219 -16.45 -8.83 14.53
CA SER A 219 -17.01 -10.01 15.16
C SER A 219 -15.99 -10.67 16.08
N ASN A 220 -16.45 -11.15 17.24
CA ASN A 220 -15.65 -11.86 18.22
C ASN A 220 -14.43 -11.05 18.71
N MET A 221 -14.55 -9.72 18.72
CA MET A 221 -13.53 -8.83 19.25
C MET A 221 -13.32 -9.10 20.75
N PHE A 222 -12.07 -9.13 21.18
CA PHE A 222 -11.70 -9.17 22.58
C PHE A 222 -10.86 -7.94 22.93
N ALA A 223 -11.25 -7.25 23.99
CA ALA A 223 -10.50 -6.15 24.58
C ALA A 223 -10.15 -6.52 26.03
N ASP A 224 -8.87 -6.47 26.37
CA ASP A 224 -8.39 -6.69 27.74
C ASP A 224 -7.69 -5.44 28.24
N ILE A 225 -8.23 -4.83 29.28
CA ILE A 225 -7.76 -3.61 29.91
C ILE A 225 -7.33 -3.94 31.34
N LEU A 226 -6.07 -3.68 31.67
CA LEU A 226 -5.52 -3.89 33.01
C LEU A 226 -4.96 -2.57 33.53
N VAL A 227 -5.45 -2.12 34.68
CA VAL A 227 -4.99 -0.90 35.36
C VAL A 227 -4.18 -1.30 36.58
N ASN A 228 -3.00 -0.72 36.73
CA ASN A 228 -2.21 -0.85 37.96
C ASN A 228 -2.61 0.24 38.96
N MET A 229 -3.24 -0.17 40.07
CA MET A 229 -3.72 0.69 41.15
C MET A 229 -2.71 0.88 42.29
N ASP A 230 -1.65 0.08 42.34
CA ASP A 230 -0.57 0.16 43.33
C ASP A 230 0.20 1.50 43.29
N LYS A 231 0.11 2.21 42.16
CA LYS A 231 0.83 3.48 41.94
C LYS A 231 -0.08 4.68 42.16
N PRO A 232 0.46 5.83 42.58
CA PRO A 232 -0.32 7.06 42.69
C PRO A 232 -0.72 7.58 41.31
N TYR A 233 -1.78 8.38 41.27
CA TYR A 233 -2.03 9.25 40.13
C TYR A 233 -0.95 10.32 40.04
N GLU A 234 -0.59 10.71 38.83
CA GLU A 234 0.27 11.86 38.60
C GLU A 234 -0.47 13.13 39.01
N LYS A 235 0.01 13.81 40.06
CA LYS A 235 -0.60 15.06 40.53
C LYS A 235 -0.31 16.17 39.52
N GLY A 236 -1.36 16.75 38.95
CA GLY A 236 -1.24 17.83 37.96
C GLY A 236 -1.15 17.35 36.51
N SER A 237 -1.28 16.05 36.24
CA SER A 237 -1.61 15.61 34.88
C SER A 237 -3.00 16.13 34.51
N ALA A 238 -3.19 16.42 33.22
CA ALA A 238 -4.52 16.78 32.71
C ALA A 238 -5.50 15.68 33.15
N ASN A 239 -6.67 16.09 33.66
CA ASN A 239 -7.73 15.14 34.02
C ASN A 239 -7.91 14.15 32.88
N PRO A 240 -8.10 12.84 33.18
CA PRO A 240 -8.29 11.84 32.15
C PRO A 240 -9.42 12.30 31.23
N GLN A 241 -9.10 12.50 29.95
CA GLN A 241 -10.05 13.03 28.99
C GLN A 241 -11.24 12.10 28.90
N MET A 242 -12.43 12.67 29.05
CA MET A 242 -13.65 11.92 28.81
C MET A 242 -13.68 11.49 27.34
N PRO A 243 -14.33 10.36 26.97
CA PRO A 243 -14.31 9.87 25.59
C PRO A 243 -14.71 10.94 24.56
N ASN A 244 -15.70 11.77 24.87
CA ASN A 244 -16.11 12.90 24.03
C ASN A 244 -15.01 13.96 23.86
N GLU A 245 -14.27 14.28 24.91
CA GLU A 245 -13.13 15.21 24.85
C GLU A 245 -12.01 14.63 23.97
N LEU A 246 -11.68 13.35 24.17
CA LEU A 246 -10.71 12.63 23.34
C LEU A 246 -11.13 12.66 21.87
N PHE A 247 -12.38 12.31 21.55
CA PHE A 247 -12.88 12.36 20.17
C PHE A 247 -12.92 13.78 19.60
N SER A 248 -13.25 14.79 20.40
CA SER A 248 -13.24 16.19 19.96
C SER A 248 -11.83 16.76 19.75
N SER A 249 -10.81 16.14 20.35
CA SER A 249 -9.41 16.56 20.21
C SER A 249 -8.74 16.07 18.93
N LEU A 250 -9.37 15.10 18.24
CA LEU A 250 -8.91 14.63 16.93
C LEU A 250 -9.06 15.78 15.92
N LYS A 251 -7.96 16.11 15.24
CA LYS A 251 -7.96 17.17 14.22
C LYS A 251 -8.66 16.74 12.94
N GLU A 252 -8.73 15.43 12.75
CA GLU A 252 -9.28 14.77 11.58
C GLU A 252 -10.79 14.60 11.73
N GLU A 253 -11.53 14.96 10.67
CA GLU A 253 -12.96 14.70 10.63
C GLU A 253 -13.20 13.20 10.36
N ILE A 254 -13.80 12.51 11.33
CA ILE A 254 -14.18 11.09 11.23
C ILE A 254 -15.70 11.03 11.08
N LYS A 255 -16.19 10.46 9.97
CA LYS A 255 -17.61 10.25 9.68
C LYS A 255 -17.89 8.78 9.49
N ILE A 256 -18.54 8.16 10.47
CA ILE A 256 -18.92 6.75 10.43
C ILE A 256 -20.42 6.66 10.72
N ASP A 257 -21.21 6.15 9.76
CA ASP A 257 -22.67 6.10 9.95
C ASP A 257 -23.08 5.00 10.96
N SER A 258 -22.35 3.89 11.00
CA SER A 258 -22.66 2.77 11.88
C SER A 258 -21.45 1.94 12.28
N ILE A 259 -21.43 1.49 13.54
CA ILE A 259 -20.46 0.53 14.07
C ILE A 259 -21.25 -0.63 14.66
N LYS A 260 -20.97 -1.85 14.19
CA LYS A 260 -21.59 -3.08 14.68
C LYS A 260 -20.51 -4.03 15.18
N ILE A 261 -20.57 -4.34 16.47
CA ILE A 261 -19.72 -5.34 17.10
C ILE A 261 -20.61 -6.51 17.51
N THR A 262 -20.28 -7.70 17.02
CA THR A 262 -21.02 -8.95 17.33
C THR A 262 -20.17 -9.85 18.19
N ASN A 263 -20.74 -10.39 19.28
CA ASN A 263 -20.05 -11.27 20.22
C ASN A 263 -18.74 -10.69 20.78
N GLY A 264 -18.71 -9.36 20.98
CA GLY A 264 -17.57 -8.69 21.59
C GLY A 264 -17.43 -9.03 23.07
N ARG A 265 -16.20 -9.12 23.56
CA ARG A 265 -15.88 -9.36 24.97
C ARG A 265 -14.93 -8.27 25.47
N LEU A 266 -15.25 -7.70 26.62
CA LEU A 266 -14.41 -6.76 27.32
C LEU A 266 -14.03 -7.38 28.67
N LYS A 267 -12.73 -7.45 28.94
CA LYS A 267 -12.18 -7.76 30.25
C LYS A 267 -11.57 -6.48 30.80
N TYR A 268 -12.01 -6.08 31.98
CA TYR A 268 -11.43 -5.00 32.74
C TYR A 268 -10.96 -5.55 34.08
N CYS A 269 -9.71 -5.25 34.43
CA CYS A 269 -9.14 -5.66 35.72
C CYS A 269 -8.35 -4.50 36.31
N GLU A 270 -8.44 -4.39 37.63
CA GLU A 270 -7.59 -3.55 38.46
C GLU A 270 -6.70 -4.47 39.27
N LYS A 271 -5.40 -4.22 39.25
CA LYS A 271 -4.41 -4.92 40.06
C LYS A 271 -3.85 -3.96 41.09
#